data_AF-A0A0Q5HI32-F1
#
_entry.id   AF-A0A0Q5HI32-F1
#
_cell.length_a   1.000
_cell.length_b   1.000
_cell.length_c   1.000
_cell.angle_alpha   90.00
_cell.angle_beta   90.00
_cell.angle_gamma   90.00
#
_symmetry.space_group_name_H-M   'P 1'
#
loop_
_entity.id
_entity.type
_entity.pdbx_description
1 polymer ?
#
loop_
_entity_poly.entity_id
_entity_poly.type
_entity_poly.pdbx_seq_one_letter_code
_entity_poly.pdbx_strand_id
1 'polypeptide(L)'
;MPDTRPAALFDAPTLWRPSAVAAWSLLFTPVFGSWLLMHNWQVLGQFDAARRARRWLLASLAVLALQLLAGAVNERVNGTTPLAQLLGLAWLGLWLLAAAVPQWQVVRRRFGRRYARRGWNGALGMAAVCGFLCWSAGFMLTSLLLAFT
;
A
#
# COMPACT_ATOMS: atom_id res chain seq x y z
N MET A 1 -12.85 20.92 -46.87
CA MET A 1 -12.96 19.64 -46.15
C MET A 1 -12.94 19.95 -44.66
N PRO A 2 -13.94 19.55 -43.86
CA PRO A 2 -13.84 19.65 -42.42
C PRO A 2 -12.85 18.59 -41.94
N ASP A 3 -11.87 19.03 -41.16
CA ASP A 3 -10.85 18.23 -40.50
C ASP A 3 -11.54 17.18 -39.61
N THR A 4 -11.69 15.93 -40.07
CA THR A 4 -12.10 14.81 -39.21
C THR A 4 -10.90 14.35 -38.40
N ARG A 5 -10.38 15.23 -37.55
CA ARG A 5 -9.53 14.78 -36.44
C ARG A 5 -10.45 13.98 -35.52
N PRO A 6 -10.20 12.70 -35.26
CA PRO A 6 -10.99 11.97 -34.29
C PRO A 6 -10.95 12.78 -33.00
N ALA A 7 -12.14 13.18 -32.54
CA ALA A 7 -12.34 13.89 -31.28
C ALA A 7 -11.44 13.24 -30.24
N ALA A 8 -10.58 14.06 -29.63
CA ALA A 8 -9.56 13.68 -28.66
C ALA A 8 -9.85 12.32 -28.01
N LEU A 9 -8.96 11.35 -28.22
CA LEU A 9 -8.86 10.19 -27.34
C LEU A 9 -8.76 10.76 -25.93
N PHE A 10 -9.88 10.87 -25.21
CA PHE A 10 -9.91 11.34 -23.84
C PHE A 10 -8.85 10.53 -23.10
N ASP A 11 -7.77 11.20 -22.66
CA ASP A 11 -6.56 10.54 -22.13
C ASP A 11 -6.96 9.47 -21.13
N ALA A 12 -6.84 8.21 -21.53
CA ALA A 12 -7.30 7.11 -20.71
C ALA A 12 -6.52 7.17 -19.38
N PRO A 13 -7.20 7.16 -18.21
CA PRO A 13 -6.57 7.48 -16.95
C PRO A 13 -5.39 6.55 -16.69
N THR A 14 -4.22 7.15 -16.41
CA THR A 14 -2.98 6.40 -16.20
C THR A 14 -2.89 5.89 -14.77
N LEU A 15 -3.11 4.59 -14.59
CA LEU A 15 -3.31 3.96 -13.27
C LEU A 15 -2.33 2.79 -13.06
N TRP A 16 -2.00 2.51 -11.81
CA TRP A 16 -1.39 1.23 -11.45
C TRP A 16 -2.44 0.14 -11.47
N ARG A 17 -2.13 -1.01 -12.09
CA ARG A 17 -3.06 -2.15 -12.17
C ARG A 17 -3.48 -2.59 -10.76
N PRO A 18 -4.77 -2.52 -10.37
CA PRO A 18 -5.18 -2.82 -8.99
C PRO A 18 -4.82 -4.24 -8.52
N SER A 19 -4.87 -5.22 -9.42
CA SER A 19 -4.45 -6.59 -9.12
C SER A 19 -2.95 -6.68 -8.81
N ALA A 20 -2.12 -5.89 -9.50
CA ALA A 20 -0.69 -5.83 -9.23
C ALA A 20 -0.40 -5.02 -7.96
N VAL A 21 -1.19 -3.97 -7.67
CA VAL A 21 -1.10 -3.26 -6.37
C VAL A 21 -1.30 -4.26 -5.22
N ALA A 22 -2.32 -5.11 -5.29
CA ALA A 22 -2.55 -6.15 -4.28
C ALA A 22 -1.35 -7.12 -4.17
N ALA A 23 -0.86 -7.64 -5.30
CA ALA A 23 0.29 -8.56 -5.33
C ALA A 23 1.56 -7.93 -4.72
N TRP A 24 1.89 -6.69 -5.08
CA TRP A 24 3.04 -5.99 -4.50
C TRP A 24 2.83 -5.63 -3.02
N SER A 25 1.60 -5.46 -2.58
CA SER A 25 1.30 -5.19 -1.16
C SER A 25 1.47 -6.41 -0.27
N LEU A 26 1.36 -7.63 -0.82
CA LEU A 26 1.73 -8.87 -0.13
C LEU A 26 3.23 -8.96 0.12
N LEU A 27 4.05 -8.49 -0.83
CA LEU A 27 5.51 -8.48 -0.69
C LEU A 27 6.00 -7.36 0.23
N PHE A 28 5.42 -6.16 0.09
CA PHE A 28 5.76 -5.02 0.91
C PHE A 28 4.84 -4.95 2.13
N THR A 29 3.85 -4.07 2.11
CA THR A 29 2.90 -3.88 3.21
C THR A 29 1.59 -3.27 2.69
N PRO A 30 0.50 -3.37 3.48
CA PRO A 30 -0.72 -2.58 3.25
C PRO A 30 -0.51 -1.06 3.23
N VAL A 31 0.58 -0.54 3.81
CA VAL A 31 0.96 0.89 3.73
C VAL A 31 1.23 1.26 2.27
N PHE A 32 2.12 0.52 1.61
CA PHE A 32 2.46 0.72 0.21
C PHE A 32 1.22 0.61 -0.69
N GLY A 33 0.44 -0.45 -0.47
CA GLY A 33 -0.82 -0.67 -1.19
C GLY A 33 -1.78 0.50 -1.05
N SER A 34 -2.05 0.94 0.18
CA SER A 34 -3.00 2.02 0.46
C SER A 34 -2.58 3.34 -0.18
N TRP A 35 -1.28 3.63 -0.20
CA TRP A 35 -0.74 4.80 -0.87
C TRP A 35 -1.01 4.74 -2.39
N LEU A 36 -0.77 3.59 -3.03
CA LEU A 36 -1.08 3.40 -4.45
C LEU A 36 -2.59 3.48 -4.75
N LEU A 37 -3.42 2.84 -3.92
CA LEU A 37 -4.87 2.90 -4.06
C LEU A 37 -5.37 4.35 -3.95
N MET A 38 -4.84 5.14 -3.01
CA MET A 38 -5.17 6.56 -2.86
C MET A 38 -4.88 7.35 -4.13
N HIS A 39 -3.69 7.20 -4.71
CA HIS A 39 -3.33 7.90 -5.95
C HIS A 39 -4.18 7.44 -7.14
N ASN A 40 -4.45 6.14 -7.25
CA ASN A 40 -5.36 5.63 -8.27
C ASN A 40 -6.76 6.27 -8.15
N TRP A 41 -7.30 6.42 -6.93
CA TRP A 41 -8.60 7.07 -6.73
C TRP A 41 -8.58 8.56 -7.08
N GLN A 42 -7.47 9.26 -6.82
CA GLN A 42 -7.29 10.66 -7.22
C GLN A 42 -7.29 10.81 -8.74
N VAL A 43 -6.55 9.96 -9.46
CA VAL A 43 -6.52 9.95 -10.93
C VAL A 43 -7.91 9.64 -11.51
N LEU A 44 -8.71 8.82 -10.83
CA LEU A 44 -10.10 8.53 -11.21
C LEU A 44 -11.09 9.66 -10.87
N GLY A 45 -10.64 10.76 -10.26
CA GLY A 45 -11.49 11.87 -9.81
C GLY A 45 -12.40 11.52 -8.63
N GLN A 46 -12.19 10.37 -7.97
CA GLN A 46 -13.02 9.91 -6.85
C GLN A 46 -12.40 10.30 -5.50
N PHE A 47 -12.50 11.58 -5.16
CA PHE A 47 -11.87 12.14 -3.96
C PHE A 47 -12.35 11.49 -2.66
N ASP A 48 -13.61 11.09 -2.57
CA ASP A 48 -14.15 10.42 -1.37
C ASP A 48 -13.52 9.04 -1.17
N ALA A 49 -13.32 8.29 -2.27
CA ALA A 49 -12.63 7.01 -2.25
C ALA A 49 -11.13 7.20 -1.95
N ALA A 50 -10.51 8.28 -2.44
CA ALA A 50 -9.14 8.63 -2.08
C ALA A 50 -9.00 8.94 -0.59
N ARG A 51 -9.94 9.67 0.03
CA ARG A 51 -9.96 9.91 1.48
C ARG A 51 -10.11 8.61 2.28
N ARG A 52 -10.93 7.66 1.80
CA ARG A 52 -11.01 6.30 2.39
C ARG A 52 -9.68 5.56 2.30
N ALA A 53 -9.02 5.57 1.13
CA ALA A 53 -7.72 4.95 0.97
C ALA A 53 -6.63 5.61 1.84
N ARG A 54 -6.70 6.94 2.05
CA ARG A 54 -5.82 7.64 3.00
C ARG A 54 -6.04 7.17 4.45
N ARG A 55 -7.28 6.91 4.87
CA ARG A 55 -7.54 6.32 6.19
C ARG A 55 -6.93 4.93 6.32
N TRP A 56 -7.04 4.09 5.29
CA TRP A 56 -6.36 2.79 5.25
C TRP A 56 -4.83 2.90 5.31
N LEU A 57 -4.26 3.92 4.67
CA LEU A 57 -2.82 4.22 4.75
C LEU A 57 -2.41 4.54 6.20
N LEU A 58 -3.12 5.46 6.86
CA LEU A 58 -2.84 5.85 8.24
C LEU A 58 -3.03 4.68 9.22
N ALA A 59 -4.11 3.91 9.06
CA ALA A 59 -4.37 2.73 9.88
C ALA A 59 -3.28 1.67 9.70
N SER A 60 -2.82 1.44 8.47
CA SER A 60 -1.72 0.50 8.19
C SER A 60 -0.39 0.99 8.75
N LEU A 61 -0.13 2.29 8.75
CA LEU A 61 1.06 2.87 9.42
C LEU A 61 1.01 2.64 10.93
N ALA A 62 -0.16 2.83 11.55
CA ALA A 62 -0.33 2.57 12.98
C ALA A 62 -0.09 1.10 13.32
N VAL A 63 -0.66 0.17 12.54
CA VAL A 63 -0.46 -1.28 12.73
C VAL A 63 1.00 -1.67 12.51
N LEU A 64 1.68 -1.09 11.52
CA LEU A 64 3.11 -1.32 11.31
C LEU A 64 3.95 -0.84 12.50
N ALA A 65 3.68 0.36 13.01
CA ALA A 65 4.38 0.90 14.18
C ALA A 65 4.17 0.03 15.43
N LEU A 66 2.94 -0.43 15.68
CA LEU A 66 2.63 -1.34 16.78
C LEU A 66 3.37 -2.68 16.65
N GLN A 67 3.49 -3.23 15.44
CA GLN A 67 4.26 -4.46 15.21
C GLN A 67 5.76 -4.28 15.48
N LEU A 68 6.34 -3.15 15.07
CA LEU A 68 7.74 -2.84 15.36
C LEU A 68 8.00 -2.71 16.86
N LEU A 69 7.11 -2.01 17.58
CA LEU A 69 7.19 -1.88 19.03
C LEU A 69 7.04 -3.23 19.74
N ALA A 70 6.07 -4.05 19.32
CA ALA A 70 5.86 -5.39 19.88
C ALA A 70 7.09 -6.28 19.66
N GLY A 71 7.70 -6.24 18.47
CA GLY A 71 8.94 -6.95 18.17
C GLY A 71 10.09 -6.52 19.07
N ALA A 72 10.30 -5.20 19.20
CA ALA A 72 11.38 -4.65 20.03
C ALA A 72 11.24 -5.00 21.53
N VAL A 73 10.01 -4.95 22.07
CA VAL A 73 9.73 -5.35 23.46
C VAL A 73 9.92 -6.85 23.65
N ASN A 74 9.52 -7.66 22.67
CA ASN A 74 9.63 -9.10 22.74
C ASN A 74 11.07 -9.60 22.76
N GLU A 75 11.94 -9.04 21.93
CA GLU A 75 13.38 -9.30 21.95
C GLU A 75 13.98 -9.01 23.34
N ARG A 76 13.56 -7.89 23.96
CA ARG A 76 14.04 -7.52 25.30
C ARG A 76 13.69 -8.55 26.37
N VAL A 77 12.53 -9.20 26.29
CA VAL A 77 12.07 -10.17 27.30
C VAL A 77 12.32 -11.63 26.88
N ASN A 78 13.06 -11.87 25.78
CA ASN A 78 13.27 -13.19 25.17
C ASN A 78 11.95 -13.95 24.92
N GLY A 79 10.88 -13.24 24.54
CA GLY A 79 9.55 -13.81 24.32
C GLY A 79 9.34 -14.32 22.89
N THR A 80 8.10 -14.67 22.57
CA THR A 80 7.65 -14.87 21.17
C THR A 80 6.45 -13.99 20.85
N THR A 81 6.27 -13.61 19.58
CA THR A 81 5.19 -12.71 19.13
C THR A 81 4.15 -13.36 18.19
N PRO A 82 3.64 -14.58 18.46
CA PRO A 82 2.71 -15.24 17.54
C PRO A 82 1.41 -14.45 17.35
N LEU A 83 0.91 -13.79 18.40
CA LEU A 83 -0.28 -12.95 18.32
C LEU A 83 -0.06 -11.72 17.43
N ALA A 84 1.08 -11.04 17.53
CA ALA A 84 1.35 -9.87 16.71
C ALA A 84 1.48 -10.24 15.22
N GLN A 85 2.11 -11.39 14.92
CA GLN A 85 2.21 -11.92 13.56
C GLN A 85 0.82 -12.28 12.99
N LEU A 86 0.00 -12.98 13.77
CA LEU A 86 -1.37 -13.32 13.38
C LEU A 86 -2.22 -12.06 13.13
N LEU A 87 -2.09 -11.04 13.99
CA LEU A 87 -2.77 -9.76 13.80
C LEU A 87 -2.29 -9.03 12.54
N GLY A 88 -0.99 -9.08 12.23
CA GLY A 88 -0.43 -8.54 10.99
C GLY A 88 -1.01 -9.22 9.75
N LEU A 89 -1.10 -10.55 9.75
CA LEU A 89 -1.71 -11.33 8.67
C LEU A 89 -3.22 -11.07 8.55
N ALA A 90 -3.93 -11.03 9.67
CA ALA A 90 -5.35 -10.71 9.70
C ALA A 90 -5.62 -9.30 9.16
N TRP A 91 -4.76 -8.33 9.51
CA TRP A 91 -4.83 -6.96 9.00
C TRP A 91 -4.60 -6.90 7.49
N LEU A 92 -3.62 -7.64 6.97
CA LEU A 92 -3.37 -7.76 5.53
C LEU A 92 -4.60 -8.34 4.81
N GLY A 93 -5.20 -9.41 5.34
CA GLY A 93 -6.42 -10.01 4.79
C GLY A 93 -7.60 -9.04 4.79
N LEU A 94 -7.84 -8.36 5.91
CA LEU A 94 -8.89 -7.34 6.03
C LEU A 94 -8.68 -6.21 5.02
N TRP A 95 -7.45 -5.71 4.90
CA TRP A 95 -7.10 -4.66 3.95
C TRP A 95 -7.32 -5.09 2.49
N LEU A 96 -6.93 -6.31 2.13
CA LEU A 96 -7.16 -6.84 0.78
C LEU A 96 -8.65 -6.81 0.41
N LEU A 97 -9.51 -7.29 1.33
CA LEU A 97 -10.94 -7.37 1.10
C LEU A 97 -11.62 -5.99 1.13
N ALA A 98 -11.26 -5.13 2.08
CA ALA A 98 -11.97 -3.88 2.34
C ALA A 98 -11.42 -2.67 1.55
N ALA A 99 -10.17 -2.70 1.10
CA ALA A 99 -9.55 -1.60 0.36
C ALA A 99 -9.17 -1.97 -1.07
N ALA A 100 -8.50 -3.10 -1.28
CA ALA A 100 -7.98 -3.46 -2.61
C ALA A 100 -9.07 -3.98 -3.55
N VAL A 101 -9.94 -4.90 -3.08
CA VAL A 101 -11.03 -5.48 -3.89
C VAL A 101 -11.99 -4.42 -4.46
N PRO A 102 -12.48 -3.43 -3.69
CA PRO A 102 -13.39 -2.41 -4.23
C PRO A 102 -12.80 -1.61 -5.39
N GLN A 103 -11.52 -1.21 -5.30
CA GLN A 103 -10.88 -0.49 -6.41
C GLN A 103 -10.72 -1.39 -7.64
N TRP A 104 -10.34 -2.65 -7.44
CA TRP A 104 -10.22 -3.61 -8.54
C TRP A 104 -11.56 -3.81 -9.27
N GLN A 105 -12.66 -3.95 -8.55
CA GLN A 105 -13.99 -4.10 -9.14
C GLN A 105 -14.41 -2.87 -9.94
N VAL A 106 -14.19 -1.66 -9.41
CA VAL A 106 -14.54 -0.41 -10.11
C VAL A 106 -13.74 -0.25 -11.40
N VAL A 107 -12.41 -0.43 -11.33
CA VAL A 107 -11.55 -0.31 -12.52
C VAL A 107 -11.90 -1.37 -13.56
N ARG A 108 -12.16 -2.61 -13.13
CA ARG A 108 -12.55 -3.70 -14.04
C ARG A 108 -13.90 -3.44 -14.71
N ARG A 109 -14.90 -2.92 -13.98
CA ARG A 109 -16.24 -2.61 -14.51
C ARG A 109 -16.21 -1.41 -15.46
N ARG A 110 -15.46 -0.35 -15.13
CA ARG A 110 -15.47 0.92 -15.87
C ARG A 110 -14.53 0.93 -17.08
N PHE A 111 -13.36 0.32 -16.96
CA PHE A 111 -12.32 0.39 -18.00
C PHE A 111 -11.92 -0.97 -18.56
N GLY A 112 -12.17 -2.07 -17.83
CA GLY A 112 -11.76 -3.41 -18.26
C GLY A 112 -10.26 -3.49 -18.52
N ARG A 113 -9.86 -3.61 -19.79
CA ARG A 113 -8.46 -3.56 -20.26
C ARG A 113 -8.04 -2.22 -20.88
N ARG A 114 -8.98 -1.28 -21.08
CA ARG A 114 -8.82 -0.02 -21.83
C ARG A 114 -8.42 1.14 -20.92
N TYR A 115 -7.24 1.07 -20.30
CA TYR A 115 -6.61 2.18 -19.56
C TYR A 115 -5.09 2.16 -19.71
N ALA A 116 -4.46 3.33 -19.64
CA ALA A 116 -3.01 3.45 -19.68
C ALA A 116 -2.40 2.93 -18.38
N ARG A 117 -1.35 2.11 -18.48
CA ARG A 117 -0.71 1.49 -17.31
C ARG A 117 0.47 2.34 -16.87
N ARG A 118 0.44 2.79 -15.62
CA ARG A 118 1.54 3.52 -15.02
C ARG A 118 2.74 2.60 -14.79
N GLY A 119 3.95 3.11 -15.04
CA GLY A 119 5.20 2.41 -14.73
C GLY A 119 5.39 2.18 -13.23
N TRP A 120 6.12 1.11 -12.88
CA TRP A 120 6.32 0.68 -11.49
C TRP A 120 7.64 1.14 -10.88
N ASN A 121 8.64 1.46 -11.70
CA ASN A 121 10.02 1.67 -11.26
C ASN A 121 10.13 2.70 -10.12
N GLY A 122 9.45 3.85 -10.25
CA GLY A 122 9.46 4.87 -9.19
C GLY A 122 8.76 4.44 -7.91
N ALA A 123 7.62 3.72 -8.02
CA ALA A 123 6.87 3.25 -6.86
C ALA A 123 7.62 2.13 -6.11
N LEU A 124 8.20 1.18 -6.84
CA LEU A 124 8.97 0.08 -6.26
C LEU A 124 10.29 0.56 -5.66
N GLY A 125 10.98 1.51 -6.33
CA GLY A 125 12.16 2.15 -5.78
C GLY A 125 11.88 2.85 -4.45
N MET A 126 10.79 3.63 -4.38
CA MET A 126 10.35 4.26 -3.13
C MET A 126 10.01 3.22 -2.06
N ALA A 127 9.30 2.14 -2.42
CA ALA A 127 8.96 1.08 -1.49
C ALA A 127 10.21 0.40 -0.90
N ALA A 128 11.22 0.14 -1.73
CA ALA A 128 12.49 -0.44 -1.30
C ALA A 128 13.25 0.48 -0.34
N VAL A 129 13.36 1.78 -0.67
CA VAL A 129 14.03 2.77 0.19
C VAL A 129 13.30 2.91 1.53
N CYS A 130 11.98 3.10 1.52
CA CYS A 130 11.19 3.19 2.74
C CYS A 130 11.25 1.90 3.57
N GLY A 131 11.23 0.74 2.91
CA GLY A 131 11.38 -0.56 3.57
C GLY A 131 12.72 -0.70 4.26
N PHE A 132 13.80 -0.32 3.57
CA PHE A 132 15.15 -0.33 4.14
C PHE A 132 15.28 0.61 5.35
N LEU A 133 14.79 1.85 5.24
CA LEU A 133 14.80 2.81 6.34
C LEU A 133 13.98 2.33 7.55
N CYS A 134 12.83 1.70 7.29
CA CYS A 134 11.98 1.12 8.33
C CYS A 134 12.68 -0.03 9.05
N TRP A 135 13.34 -0.92 8.29
CA TRP A 135 14.11 -2.02 8.84
C TRP A 135 15.29 -1.53 9.66
N SER A 136 16.07 -0.56 9.16
CA SER A 136 17.20 0.00 9.89
C SER A 136 16.76 0.70 11.19
N ALA A 137 15.65 1.43 11.16
CA ALA A 137 15.11 2.07 12.35
C ALA A 137 14.65 1.04 13.40
N GLY A 138 13.98 -0.03 12.97
CA GLY A 138 13.60 -1.14 13.86
C GLY A 138 14.82 -1.81 14.48
N PHE A 139 15.85 -2.10 13.67
CA PHE A 139 17.11 -2.66 14.16
C PHE A 139 17.79 -1.75 15.19
N MET A 140 17.93 -0.46 14.89
CA MET A 140 18.53 0.50 15.83
C MET A 140 17.74 0.61 17.14
N LEU A 141 16.41 0.64 17.07
CA LEU A 141 15.56 0.65 18.26
C LEU A 141 15.82 -0.58 19.15
N THR A 142 15.84 -1.76 18.54
CA THR A 142 16.14 -3.02 19.26
C THR A 142 17.54 -2.98 19.87
N SER A 143 18.56 -2.57 19.11
CA SER A 143 19.94 -2.47 19.63
C SER A 143 20.06 -1.49 20.81
N LEU A 144 19.40 -0.33 20.74
CA LEU A 144 19.38 0.64 21.84
C LEU A 144 18.73 0.05 23.10
N LEU A 145 17.59 -0.63 22.96
CA LEU A 145 16.90 -1.24 24.11
C LEU A 145 17.73 -2.32 24.81
N LEU A 146 18.56 -3.06 24.06
CA LEU A 146 19.47 -4.07 24.59
C LEU A 146 20.77 -3.49 25.17
N ALA A 147 21.17 -2.27 24.79
CA ALA A 147 22.38 -1.63 25.30
C ALA A 147 22.25 -1.08 26.74
N PHE A 148 21.01 -0.87 27.21
CA PHE A 148 20.71 -0.35 28.56
C PHE A 148 20.22 -1.44 29.52
N THR A 149 20.57 -2.71 29.26
CA THR A 149 20.28 -3.89 30.11
C THR A 149 21.57 -4.61 30.45
#